data_AF-A0A2W4NQU4-F1
#
_entry.id   AF-A0A2W4NQU4-F1
#
_cell.length_a   1.000
_cell.length_b   1.000
_cell.length_c   1.000
_cell.angle_alpha   90.00
_cell.angle_beta   90.00
_cell.angle_gamma   90.00
#
_symmetry.space_group_name_H-M   'P 1'
#
loop_
_entity.id
_entity.type
_entity.pdbx_description
1 polymer ?
#
loop_
_entity_poly.entity_id
_entity_poly.type
_entity_poly.pdbx_seq_one_letter_code
_entity_poly.pdbx_strand_id
1 'polypeptide(L)'
;MKLIRVVMAAALACCIQVCVAQESAYASENSRNLSTEPSPLLVLKIGDEVTVLYPDLYETPRLNSIDSNWIKSIELIGPEESVRLYGKEGRDGAIVLEFKEGLFLARETLIRRK
;
A
#
# COMPACT_ATOMS: atom_id res chain seq x y z
N MET A 1 16.30 8.17 -67.25
CA MET A 1 16.42 6.91 -66.49
C MET A 1 17.59 7.03 -65.50
N LYS A 2 17.33 7.43 -64.25
CA LYS A 2 18.23 7.30 -63.05
C LYS A 2 17.67 8.18 -61.91
N LEU A 3 16.40 8.00 -61.51
CA LEU A 3 15.87 8.79 -60.38
C LEU A 3 14.76 8.12 -59.56
N ILE A 4 14.56 6.81 -59.72
CA ILE A 4 13.42 6.09 -59.09
C ILE A 4 13.88 4.91 -58.20
N ARG A 5 15.20 4.71 -58.00
CA ARG A 5 15.72 3.59 -57.18
C ARG A 5 16.24 3.95 -55.79
N VAL A 6 16.20 5.22 -55.38
CA VAL A 6 16.72 5.63 -54.06
C VAL A 6 15.63 5.77 -52.99
N VAL A 7 14.35 5.85 -53.39
CA VAL A 7 13.24 6.08 -52.44
C VAL A 7 12.69 4.78 -51.81
N MET A 8 13.09 3.60 -52.31
CA MET A 8 12.70 2.30 -51.76
C MET A 8 13.77 1.62 -50.90
N ALA A 9 14.81 2.35 -50.48
CA ALA A 9 15.82 1.86 -49.52
C ALA A 9 15.69 2.50 -48.12
N ALA A 10 14.87 3.54 -47.97
CA ALA A 10 14.72 4.25 -46.69
C ALA A 10 13.59 3.71 -45.79
N ALA A 11 12.73 2.81 -46.30
CA ALA A 11 11.56 2.32 -45.55
C ALA A 11 11.79 0.97 -44.82
N LEU A 12 12.98 0.35 -44.96
CA LEU A 12 13.28 -0.96 -44.38
C LEU A 12 14.46 -0.94 -43.38
N ALA A 13 14.93 0.25 -43.01
CA ALA A 13 15.94 0.45 -41.97
C ALA A 13 15.38 1.07 -40.67
N CYS A 14 14.05 1.18 -40.53
CA CYS A 14 13.40 1.74 -39.33
C CYS A 14 12.65 0.69 -38.49
N CYS A 15 12.91 -0.61 -38.72
CA CYS A 15 12.22 -1.69 -38.00
C CYS A 15 13.16 -2.62 -37.19
N ILE A 16 14.45 -2.30 -37.07
CA ILE A 16 15.42 -3.16 -36.34
C ILE A 16 16.12 -2.44 -35.18
N GLN A 17 15.92 -1.13 -34.97
CA GLN A 17 16.58 -0.40 -33.86
C GLN A 17 15.65 0.01 -32.70
N VAL A 18 14.48 -0.61 -32.55
CA VAL A 18 13.57 -0.34 -31.40
C VAL A 18 13.52 -1.51 -30.38
N CYS A 19 14.30 -2.58 -30.54
CA CYS A 19 14.13 -3.79 -29.70
C CYS A 19 15.32 -4.23 -28.83
N VAL A 20 16.43 -3.49 -28.74
CA VAL A 20 17.53 -3.90 -27.84
C VAL A 20 18.27 -2.70 -27.24
N ALA A 21 17.64 -2.02 -26.27
CA ALA A 21 18.34 -1.16 -25.33
C ALA A 21 17.65 -1.15 -23.94
N GLN A 22 16.97 -2.25 -23.58
CA GLN A 22 16.35 -2.40 -22.27
C GLN A 22 16.97 -3.57 -21.51
N GLU A 23 18.29 -3.55 -21.34
CA GLU A 23 18.96 -4.36 -20.33
C GLU A 23 20.35 -3.78 -20.01
N SER A 24 20.36 -2.78 -19.11
CA SER A 24 21.47 -2.36 -18.23
C SER A 24 21.41 -0.85 -17.90
N ALA A 25 20.30 -0.41 -17.31
CA ALA A 25 20.24 0.89 -16.64
C ALA A 25 19.28 0.86 -15.45
N TYR A 26 19.34 -0.19 -14.64
CA TYR A 26 18.83 -0.19 -13.26
C TYR A 26 20.03 -0.20 -12.32
N ALA A 27 20.80 0.88 -12.42
CA ALA A 27 21.62 1.38 -11.34
C ALA A 27 21.58 2.91 -11.47
N SER A 28 20.66 3.54 -10.75
CA SER A 28 20.78 4.95 -10.39
C SER A 28 20.26 5.12 -8.98
N GLU A 29 21.21 5.34 -8.08
CA GLU A 29 20.97 5.88 -6.75
C GLU A 29 20.22 7.20 -6.88
N ASN A 30 19.14 7.36 -6.10
CA ASN A 30 18.69 8.69 -5.71
C ASN A 30 18.24 8.65 -4.25
N SER A 31 19.23 8.70 -3.36
CA SER A 31 19.05 9.04 -1.96
C SER A 31 18.55 10.49 -1.87
N ARG A 32 17.22 10.66 -1.74
CA ARG A 32 16.46 11.78 -1.11
C ARG A 32 15.03 11.81 -1.65
N ASN A 33 14.31 10.71 -1.48
CA ASN A 33 12.91 10.80 -1.10
C ASN A 33 12.79 9.81 0.05
N LEU A 34 12.55 10.32 1.25
CA LEU A 34 12.01 9.49 2.32
C LEU A 34 10.61 9.12 1.79
N SER A 35 10.54 8.02 1.02
CA SER A 35 9.28 7.39 0.65
C SER A 35 8.68 6.98 1.98
N THR A 36 7.82 7.84 2.53
CA THR A 36 6.96 7.43 3.63
C THR A 36 6.05 6.40 2.99
N GLU A 37 6.41 5.13 3.14
CA GLU A 37 5.55 4.03 2.76
C GLU A 37 4.18 4.28 3.40
N PRO A 38 3.07 4.18 2.64
CA PRO A 38 1.75 4.49 3.14
C PRO A 38 1.48 3.64 4.39
N SER A 39 1.17 4.31 5.50
CA SER A 39 0.93 3.66 6.79
C SER A 39 -0.54 3.84 7.17
N PRO A 40 -1.43 2.95 6.69
CA PRO A 40 -2.86 3.08 6.96
C PRO A 40 -3.13 2.94 8.47
N LEU A 41 -4.13 3.67 8.94
CA LEU A 41 -4.54 3.65 10.34
C LEU A 41 -5.24 2.32 10.67
N LEU A 42 -4.85 1.66 11.76
CA LEU A 42 -5.48 0.42 12.19
C LEU A 42 -6.63 0.72 13.17
N VAL A 43 -7.80 0.14 12.89
CA VAL A 43 -8.99 0.24 13.73
C VAL A 43 -9.41 -1.17 14.13
N LEU A 44 -9.59 -1.41 15.42
CA LEU A 44 -10.01 -2.71 15.94
C LEU A 44 -11.46 -2.59 16.43
N LYS A 45 -12.32 -3.50 15.97
CA LYS A 45 -13.70 -3.61 16.40
C LYS A 45 -13.93 -4.96 17.09
N ILE A 46 -14.42 -4.93 18.33
CA ILE A 46 -14.68 -6.12 19.15
C ILE A 46 -16.09 -5.99 19.72
N GLY A 47 -17.05 -6.70 19.12
CA GLY A 47 -18.49 -6.47 19.41
C GLY A 47 -18.87 -5.03 19.04
N ASP A 48 -19.43 -4.30 20.01
CA ASP A 48 -19.80 -2.88 19.85
C ASP A 48 -18.66 -1.91 20.19
N GLU A 49 -17.53 -2.41 20.70
CA GLU A 49 -16.38 -1.59 21.06
C GLU A 49 -15.51 -1.32 19.82
N VAL A 50 -15.24 -0.04 19.54
CA VAL A 50 -14.35 0.40 18.45
C VAL A 50 -13.16 1.11 19.06
N THR A 51 -11.96 0.60 18.81
CA THR A 51 -10.69 1.22 19.22
C THR A 51 -9.88 1.62 18.00
N VAL A 52 -9.53 2.91 17.91
CA VAL A 52 -8.64 3.44 16.88
C VAL A 52 -7.21 3.48 17.42
N LEU A 53 -6.29 2.79 16.75
CA LEU A 53 -4.89 2.70 17.18
C LEU A 53 -4.08 3.89 16.65
N TYR A 54 -4.26 5.05 17.27
CA TYR A 54 -3.45 6.23 16.97
C TYR A 54 -1.96 5.97 17.27
N PRO A 55 -1.03 6.24 16.33
CA PRO A 55 0.38 5.93 16.50
C PRO A 55 1.03 6.56 17.73
N ASP A 56 0.55 7.73 18.18
CA ASP A 56 1.10 8.42 19.35
C ASP A 56 0.65 7.79 20.68
N LEU A 57 -0.45 7.03 20.68
CA LEU A 57 -1.07 6.49 21.89
C LEU A 57 -0.86 4.97 22.04
N TYR A 58 -0.70 4.27 20.92
CA TYR A 58 -0.66 2.82 20.88
C TYR A 58 0.56 2.30 20.14
N GLU A 59 1.02 1.11 20.54
CA GLU A 59 1.94 0.32 19.73
C GLU A 59 1.16 -0.31 18.57
N THR A 60 1.68 -0.20 17.35
CA THR A 60 1.08 -0.87 16.20
C THR A 60 1.35 -2.37 16.31
N PRO A 61 0.32 -3.22 16.41
CA PRO A 61 0.52 -4.66 16.46
C PRO A 61 1.11 -5.13 15.12
N ARG A 62 2.02 -6.10 15.18
CA ARG A 62 2.52 -6.73 13.96
C ARG A 62 1.39 -7.55 13.36
N LEU A 63 1.04 -7.33 12.09
CA LEU A 63 -0.06 -8.04 11.44
C LEU A 63 0.11 -9.56 11.48
N ASN A 64 1.35 -10.05 11.41
CA ASN A 64 1.65 -11.49 11.50
C ASN A 64 1.47 -12.10 12.90
N SER A 65 1.28 -11.28 13.94
CA SER A 65 0.95 -11.76 15.29
C SER A 65 -0.55 -11.89 15.54
N ILE A 66 -1.38 -11.45 14.61
CA ILE A 66 -2.83 -11.56 14.71
C ILE A 66 -3.22 -12.94 14.19
N ASP A 67 -3.82 -13.77 15.06
CA ASP A 67 -4.41 -15.05 14.62
C ASP A 67 -5.62 -14.75 13.72
N SER A 68 -5.54 -15.20 12.47
CA SER A 68 -6.61 -15.00 11.48
C SER A 68 -7.94 -15.63 11.92
N ASN A 69 -7.92 -16.65 12.78
CA ASN A 69 -9.14 -17.28 13.28
C ASN A 69 -9.95 -16.35 14.19
N TRP A 70 -9.31 -15.31 14.74
CA TRP A 70 -9.96 -14.31 15.58
C TRP A 70 -10.73 -13.27 14.76
N ILE A 71 -10.35 -13.08 13.50
CA ILE A 71 -10.92 -12.08 12.62
C ILE A 71 -12.29 -12.55 12.10
N LYS A 72 -13.28 -11.67 12.19
CA LYS A 72 -14.62 -11.81 11.61
C LYS A 72 -14.68 -11.18 10.23
N SER A 73 -14.11 -9.98 10.06
CA SER A 73 -14.01 -9.30 8.77
C SER A 73 -12.85 -8.30 8.73
N ILE A 74 -12.45 -7.94 7.52
CA ILE A 74 -11.49 -6.88 7.23
C ILE A 74 -12.18 -5.91 6.28
N GLU A 75 -12.16 -4.63 6.61
CA GLU A 75 -12.66 -3.56 5.76
C GLU A 75 -11.54 -2.56 5.48
N LEU A 76 -11.39 -2.17 4.21
CA LEU A 76 -10.43 -1.17 3.76
C LEU A 76 -11.16 0.12 3.45
N ILE A 77 -10.77 1.19 4.14
CA ILE A 77 -11.34 2.51 3.97
C ILE A 77 -10.32 3.39 3.24
N GLY A 78 -10.77 4.03 2.16
CA GLY A 78 -9.93 4.90 1.36
C GLY A 78 -9.56 6.22 2.07
N PRO A 79 -8.49 6.90 1.63
CA PRO A 79 -7.96 8.12 2.27
C PRO A 79 -9.00 9.21 2.59
N GLU A 80 -9.87 9.56 1.63
CA GLU A 80 -10.84 10.64 1.81
C GLU A 80 -11.84 10.33 2.93
N GLU A 81 -12.36 9.10 2.93
CA GLU A 81 -13.27 8.60 3.96
C GLU A 81 -12.57 8.49 5.31
N SER A 82 -11.36 7.92 5.34
CA SER A 82 -10.58 7.77 6.56
C SER A 82 -10.20 9.11 7.18
N VAL A 83 -9.90 10.14 6.39
CA VAL A 83 -9.68 11.50 6.91
C VAL A 83 -10.97 12.07 7.51
N ARG A 84 -12.13 11.80 6.90
CA ARG A 84 -13.42 12.24 7.44
C ARG A 84 -13.75 11.56 8.77
N LEU A 85 -13.43 10.27 8.91
CA LEU A 85 -13.74 9.48 10.11
C LEU A 85 -12.70 9.65 11.24
N TYR A 86 -11.42 9.69 10.90
CA TYR A 86 -10.30 9.57 11.86
C TYR A 86 -9.31 10.74 11.82
N GLY A 87 -9.58 11.75 11.00
CA GLY A 87 -8.77 12.97 10.91
C GLY A 87 -7.42 12.74 10.21
N LYS A 88 -6.42 13.54 10.58
CA LYS A 88 -5.11 13.57 9.90
C LYS A 88 -4.36 12.23 9.91
N GLU A 89 -4.64 11.36 10.87
CA GLU A 89 -3.98 10.05 10.99
C GLU A 89 -4.54 9.03 9.99
N GLY A 90 -5.72 9.29 9.42
CA GLY A 90 -6.33 8.47 8.37
C GLY A 90 -5.92 8.85 6.94
N ARG A 91 -4.90 9.70 6.75
CA ARG A 91 -4.50 10.21 5.43
C ARG A 91 -4.07 9.13 4.44
N ASP A 92 -3.54 8.02 4.94
CA ASP A 92 -3.13 6.87 4.12
C ASP A 92 -4.23 5.79 4.03
N GLY A 93 -5.45 6.13 4.42
CA GLY A 93 -6.56 5.20 4.57
C GLY A 93 -6.61 4.55 5.95
N ALA A 94 -7.52 3.60 6.12
CA ALA A 94 -7.67 2.83 7.35
C ALA A 94 -8.02 1.38 7.07
N ILE A 95 -7.52 0.48 7.91
CA ILE A 95 -7.87 -0.93 7.92
C ILE A 95 -8.69 -1.18 9.18
N VAL A 96 -9.95 -1.59 9.01
CA VAL A 96 -10.82 -1.99 10.12
C VAL A 96 -10.78 -3.50 10.24
N LEU A 97 -10.28 -4.00 11.37
CA LEU A 97 -10.32 -5.40 11.74
C LEU A 97 -11.47 -5.62 12.72
N GLU A 98 -12.52 -6.30 12.28
CA GLU A 98 -13.58 -6.76 13.17
C GLU A 98 -13.23 -8.15 13.66
N PHE A 99 -13.27 -8.36 14.98
CA PHE A 99 -13.01 -9.64 15.63
C PHE A 99 -14.30 -10.35 15.99
N LYS A 100 -14.25 -11.68 16.07
CA LYS A 100 -15.37 -12.49 16.55
C LYS A 100 -15.67 -12.15 18.02
N GLU A 101 -16.94 -12.27 18.40
CA GLU A 101 -17.38 -12.02 19.78
C GLU A 101 -16.71 -13.00 20.76
N GLY A 102 -16.52 -12.56 22.01
CA GLY A 102 -15.95 -13.39 23.09
C GLY A 102 -14.42 -13.48 23.09
N LEU A 103 -13.71 -12.80 22.18
CA LEU A 103 -12.25 -12.78 22.11
C LEU A 103 -11.62 -11.70 23.00
N PHE A 104 -11.79 -11.82 24.32
CA PHE A 104 -11.14 -10.93 25.29
C PHE A 104 -9.60 -10.94 25.16
N LEU A 105 -9.03 -12.08 24.78
CA LEU A 105 -7.58 -12.25 24.57
C LEU A 105 -7.03 -11.41 23.41
N ALA A 106 -7.82 -11.20 22.35
CA ALA A 106 -7.40 -10.36 21.22
C ALA A 106 -7.20 -8.91 21.69
N ARG A 107 -8.05 -8.42 22.59
CA ARG A 107 -7.95 -7.08 23.15
C ARG A 107 -6.66 -6.87 23.93
N GLU A 108 -6.38 -7.75 24.88
CA GLU A 108 -5.17 -7.68 25.73
C GLU A 108 -3.88 -7.83 24.93
N THR A 109 -3.92 -8.62 23.86
CA THR A 109 -2.73 -8.88 23.04
C THR A 109 -2.43 -7.73 22.08
N LEU A 110 -3.47 -7.14 21.47
CA LEU A 110 -3.35 -6.20 20.35
C LEU A 110 -3.41 -4.73 20.75
N ILE A 111 -4.08 -4.39 21.86
CA ILE A 111 -4.22 -3.01 22.32
C ILE A 111 -3.20 -2.74 23.41
N ARG A 112 -2.03 -2.23 23.02
CA ARG A 112 -0.95 -1.85 23.94
C ARG A 112 -0.75 -0.34 23.90
N ARG A 113 -0.94 0.32 25.04
CA ARG A 113 -0.60 1.74 25.17
C ARG A 113 0.91 1.90 25.36
N LYS A 114 1.44 2.98 24.81
CA LYS A 114 2.80 3.44 25.05
C LYS A 114 2.93 4.11 26.43
#